data_AF-A0A8S0FZ50-F1
#
_entry.id   AF-A0A8S0FZ50-F1
#
_cell.length_a   1.000
_cell.length_b   1.000
_cell.length_c   1.000
_cell.angle_alpha   90.00
_cell.angle_beta   90.00
_cell.angle_gamma   90.00
#
_symmetry.space_group_name_H-M   'P 1'
#
loop_
_entity.id
_entity.type
_entity.pdbx_description
1 polymer ?
#
loop_
_entity_poly.entity_id
_entity_poly.type
_entity_poly.pdbx_seq_one_letter_code
_entity_poly.pdbx_strand_id
1 'polypeptide(L)'
;MVVEERENIAPGFSQKMTANLQPGEYDMTCGLLTNPKGKLIVKGEATADAAQSDALLSLGGAITAYKAYVMAETTQLVTDTKAFTDAIKAGDIEKAKALYAPTRQHYERIEPIAELFSDLDGSIDAREDDYEQKAADPKFTGFHRLEKALC
;
A
#
# COMPACT_ATOMS: atom_id res chain seq x y z
N MET A 1 9.56 -8.15 -13.04
CA MET A 1 8.11 -8.46 -13.05
C MET A 1 7.97 -9.92 -13.44
N VAL A 2 7.07 -10.65 -12.77
CA VAL A 2 6.77 -12.04 -13.14
C VAL A 2 5.84 -12.00 -14.35
N VAL A 3 6.21 -12.70 -15.43
CA VAL A 3 5.43 -12.72 -16.68
C VAL A 3 4.41 -13.84 -16.68
N GLU A 4 4.72 -14.96 -16.02
CA GLU A 4 3.83 -16.09 -15.78
C GLU A 4 4.43 -16.90 -14.62
N GLU A 5 3.59 -17.44 -13.74
CA GLU A 5 4.02 -18.32 -12.64
C GLU A 5 3.05 -19.47 -12.37
N ARG A 6 3.60 -20.54 -11.77
CA ARG A 6 2.84 -21.66 -11.22
C ARG A 6 3.32 -21.95 -9.81
N GLU A 7 2.40 -21.91 -8.87
CA GLU A 7 2.66 -22.18 -7.45
C GLU A 7 2.13 -23.55 -7.03
N ASN A 8 2.56 -24.01 -5.84
CA ASN A 8 2.04 -25.22 -5.19
C ASN A 8 2.23 -26.53 -5.99
N ILE A 9 3.32 -26.64 -6.75
CA ILE A 9 3.69 -27.89 -7.45
C ILE A 9 4.33 -28.86 -6.44
N ALA A 10 3.56 -29.86 -6.00
CA ALA A 10 4.03 -30.88 -5.04
C ALA A 10 5.18 -31.74 -5.61
N PRO A 11 6.06 -32.30 -4.75
CA PRO A 11 7.13 -33.18 -5.20
C PRO A 11 6.62 -34.36 -6.06
N GLY A 12 7.20 -34.53 -7.25
CA GLY A 12 6.80 -35.57 -8.20
C GLY A 12 5.62 -35.22 -9.11
N PHE A 13 5.02 -34.03 -8.96
CA PHE A 13 4.00 -33.52 -9.87
C PHE A 13 4.57 -32.51 -10.87
N SER A 14 4.00 -32.47 -12.07
CA SER A 14 4.32 -31.52 -13.12
C SER A 14 3.08 -30.74 -13.52
N GLN A 15 3.23 -29.43 -13.75
CA GLN A 15 2.19 -28.58 -14.32
C GLN A 15 2.67 -28.00 -15.65
N LYS A 16 1.75 -27.87 -16.61
CA LYS A 16 2.04 -27.23 -17.89
C LYS A 16 1.84 -25.71 -17.73
N MET A 17 2.84 -24.95 -18.16
CA MET A 17 2.79 -23.50 -18.21
C MET A 17 2.82 -23.07 -19.69
N THR A 18 1.93 -22.18 -20.07
CA THR A 18 1.88 -21.60 -21.42
C THR A 18 1.91 -20.09 -21.27
N ALA A 19 2.91 -19.44 -21.86
CA ALA A 19 3.05 -17.99 -21.84
C ALA A 19 3.31 -17.48 -23.24
N ASN A 20 2.74 -16.32 -23.57
CA ASN A 20 3.09 -15.58 -24.78
C ASN A 20 4.20 -14.59 -24.40
N LEU A 21 5.42 -14.88 -24.85
CA LEU A 21 6.59 -14.06 -24.54
C LEU A 21 6.94 -13.18 -25.73
N GLN A 22 7.28 -11.92 -25.43
CA GLN A 22 7.83 -11.00 -26.41
C GLN A 22 9.31 -11.30 -26.64
N PRO A 23 9.94 -10.78 -27.71
CA PRO A 23 11.38 -10.88 -27.87
C PRO A 23 12.10 -10.20 -26.71
N GLY A 24 13.08 -10.88 -26.12
CA GLY A 24 13.76 -10.40 -24.92
C GLY A 24 14.47 -11.50 -24.14
N GLU A 25 15.05 -11.10 -23.02
CA GLU A 25 15.72 -12.00 -22.07
C GLU A 25 14.89 -12.11 -20.79
N TYR A 26 14.59 -13.34 -20.39
CA TYR A 26 13.78 -13.65 -19.22
C TYR A 26 14.55 -14.53 -18.25
N ASP A 27 14.55 -14.18 -16.97
CA ASP A 27 15.06 -15.05 -15.93
C ASP A 27 14.02 -16.13 -15.57
N MET A 28 14.45 -17.39 -15.61
CA MET A 28 13.65 -18.52 -15.16
C MET A 28 14.04 -18.85 -13.73
N THR A 29 13.10 -18.76 -12.78
CA THR A 29 13.33 -19.07 -11.37
C THR A 29 12.57 -20.32 -10.97
N CYS A 30 13.17 -21.14 -10.11
CA CYS A 30 12.47 -22.24 -9.42
C CYS A 30 12.58 -21.98 -7.92
N GLY A 31 11.44 -21.69 -7.28
CA GLY A 31 11.41 -21.18 -5.91
C GLY A 31 11.45 -19.65 -5.87
N LEU A 32 12.28 -19.08 -4.98
CA LEU A 32 12.38 -17.62 -4.79
C LEU A 32 12.84 -16.89 -6.06
N LEU A 33 12.22 -15.75 -6.35
CA LEU A 33 12.54 -14.88 -7.50
C LEU A 33 14.01 -14.41 -7.53
N THR A 34 14.71 -14.47 -6.40
CA THR A 34 16.12 -14.11 -6.26
C THR A 34 17.10 -15.24 -6.65
N ASN A 35 16.61 -16.41 -7.06
CA ASN A 35 17.43 -17.58 -7.40
C ASN A 35 17.21 -18.03 -8.87
N PRO A 36 17.72 -17.27 -9.85
CA PRO A 36 17.58 -17.62 -11.26
C PRO A 36 18.28 -18.94 -11.57
N LYS A 37 17.59 -19.83 -12.28
CA LYS A 37 18.06 -21.15 -12.71
C LYS A 37 18.45 -21.19 -14.19
N GLY A 38 18.25 -20.09 -14.92
CA GLY A 38 18.66 -19.94 -16.30
C GLY A 38 17.99 -18.73 -16.95
N LYS A 39 18.41 -18.45 -18.18
CA LYS A 39 17.87 -17.37 -19.00
C LYS A 39 17.18 -17.96 -20.22
N LEU A 40 15.99 -17.47 -20.52
CA LEU A 40 15.26 -17.76 -21.75
C LEU A 40 15.39 -16.55 -22.68
N ILE A 41 15.98 -16.75 -23.86
CA ILE A 41 16.13 -15.72 -24.88
C ILE A 41 15.08 -15.98 -25.96
N VAL A 42 14.11 -15.08 -26.06
CA VAL A 42 13.08 -15.11 -27.09
C VAL A 42 13.54 -14.19 -28.21
N LYS A 43 13.64 -14.73 -29.43
CA LYS A 43 14.08 -13.99 -30.62
C LYS A 43 12.87 -13.57 -31.46
N GLY A 44 12.90 -12.37 -32.04
CA GLY A 44 11.86 -11.81 -32.90
C GLY A 44 11.91 -10.28 -32.93
N GLU A 45 11.00 -9.64 -33.67
CA GLU A 45 10.87 -8.18 -33.68
C GLU A 45 9.94 -7.72 -32.56
N ALA A 46 10.32 -6.65 -31.86
CA ALA A 46 9.50 -6.06 -30.81
C ALA A 46 8.16 -5.59 -31.39
N THR A 47 7.07 -6.06 -30.79
CA THR A 47 5.71 -5.64 -31.14
C THR A 47 5.30 -4.42 -30.30
N ALA A 48 4.17 -3.77 -30.63
CA ALA A 48 3.65 -2.68 -29.80
C ALA A 48 3.39 -3.11 -28.34
N ASP A 49 3.04 -4.37 -28.10
CA ASP A 49 2.85 -4.96 -26.77
C ASP A 49 4.17 -5.11 -25.98
N ALA A 50 5.30 -5.28 -26.70
CA ALA A 50 6.62 -5.32 -26.08
C ALA A 50 7.03 -3.95 -25.53
N ALA A 51 6.75 -2.87 -26.28
CA ALA A 51 6.99 -1.50 -25.81
C ALA A 51 6.16 -1.13 -24.57
N GLN A 52 4.91 -1.63 -24.49
CA GLN A 52 4.06 -1.44 -23.30
C GLN A 52 4.59 -2.22 -22.09
N SER A 53 5.08 -3.44 -22.29
CA SER A 53 5.68 -4.27 -21.24
C SER A 53 6.97 -3.67 -20.68
N ASP A 54 7.83 -3.12 -21.54
CA ASP A 54 9.04 -2.39 -21.13
C ASP A 54 8.71 -1.10 -20.38
N ALA A 55 7.66 -0.37 -20.80
CA ALA A 55 7.17 0.80 -20.09
C ALA A 55 6.68 0.42 -18.67
N LEU A 56 5.94 -0.68 -18.52
CA LEU A 56 5.53 -1.21 -17.21
C LEU A 56 6.74 -1.64 -16.35
N LEU A 57 7.73 -2.32 -16.93
CA LEU A 57 8.97 -2.70 -16.24
C LEU A 57 9.75 -1.47 -15.76
N SER A 58 9.73 -0.38 -16.54
CA SER A 58 10.42 0.88 -16.18
C SER A 58 9.85 1.55 -14.93
N LEU A 59 8.60 1.26 -14.56
CA LEU A 59 7.96 1.78 -13.34
C LEU A 59 8.42 1.08 -12.06
N GLY A 60 9.10 -0.07 -12.15
CA GLY A 60 9.46 -0.88 -10.98
C GLY A 60 10.28 -0.11 -9.93
N GLY A 61 11.20 0.76 -10.37
CA GLY A 61 11.96 1.63 -9.48
C GLY A 61 11.08 2.66 -8.76
N ALA A 62 10.18 3.32 -9.49
CA ALA A 62 9.25 4.30 -8.92
C ALA A 62 8.28 3.67 -7.92
N ILE A 63 7.74 2.48 -8.24
CA ILE A 63 6.87 1.72 -7.33
C ILE A 63 7.62 1.33 -6.05
N THR A 64 8.87 0.89 -6.17
CA THR A 64 9.70 0.53 -5.01
C THR A 64 9.97 1.75 -4.11
N ALA A 65 10.32 2.88 -4.71
CA ALA A 65 10.54 4.13 -3.99
C ALA A 65 9.25 4.62 -3.30
N TYR A 66 8.12 4.56 -4.00
CA TYR A 66 6.83 4.97 -3.44
C TYR A 66 6.38 4.04 -2.30
N LYS A 67 6.58 2.72 -2.42
CA LYS A 67 6.35 1.78 -1.32
C LYS A 67 7.19 2.13 -0.10
N ALA A 68 8.48 2.45 -0.28
CA ALA A 68 9.34 2.86 0.83
C ALA A 68 8.86 4.17 1.48
N TYR A 69 8.41 5.14 0.68
CA TYR A 69 7.80 6.37 1.15
C TYR A 69 6.54 6.11 1.99
N VAL A 70 5.59 5.32 1.48
CA VAL A 70 4.36 4.96 2.19
C VAL A 70 4.69 4.30 3.53
N MET A 71 5.61 3.34 3.55
CA MET A 71 6.05 2.67 4.78
C MET A 71 6.66 3.64 5.81
N ALA A 72 7.41 4.66 5.35
CA ALA A 72 7.99 5.67 6.22
C ALA A 72 6.92 6.59 6.81
N GLU A 73 5.98 7.07 6.00
CA GLU A 73 4.84 7.88 6.46
C GLU A 73 3.94 7.07 7.42
N THR A 74 3.63 5.80 7.14
CA THR A 74 2.91 4.92 8.07
C THR A 74 3.65 4.75 9.40
N THR A 75 4.98 4.63 9.39
CA THR A 75 5.77 4.50 10.62
C THR A 75 5.67 5.75 11.49
N GLN A 76 5.72 6.93 10.88
CA GLN A 76 5.56 8.19 11.60
C GLN A 76 4.12 8.40 12.07
N LEU A 77 3.14 8.06 11.23
CA LEU A 77 1.73 8.08 11.63
C LEU A 77 1.50 7.26 12.91
N VAL A 78 2.03 6.04 13.00
CA VAL A 78 1.89 5.20 14.21
C VAL A 78 2.54 5.86 15.42
N THR A 79 3.74 6.40 15.26
CA THR A 79 4.50 7.06 16.34
C THR A 79 3.77 8.29 16.87
N ASP A 80 3.32 9.16 15.96
CA ASP A 80 2.67 10.41 16.33
C ASP A 80 1.24 10.19 16.82
N THR A 81 0.51 9.21 16.26
CA THR A 81 -0.81 8.79 16.76
C THR A 81 -0.71 8.27 18.18
N LYS A 82 0.37 7.53 18.51
CA LYS A 82 0.62 7.13 19.89
C LYS A 82 0.79 8.35 20.80
N ALA A 83 1.63 9.31 20.43
CA ALA A 83 1.84 10.52 21.23
C ALA A 83 0.54 11.35 21.39
N PHE A 84 -0.24 11.49 20.32
CA PHE A 84 -1.53 12.18 20.30
C PHE A 84 -2.56 11.49 21.20
N THR A 85 -2.75 10.18 21.05
CA THR A 85 -3.72 9.43 21.86
C THR A 85 -3.31 9.30 23.31
N ASP A 86 -2.00 9.25 23.61
CA ASP A 86 -1.49 9.30 24.98
C ASP A 86 -1.79 10.68 25.63
N ALA A 87 -1.64 11.79 24.89
CA ALA A 87 -2.02 13.12 25.37
C ALA A 87 -3.53 13.23 25.67
N ILE A 88 -4.38 12.68 24.79
CA ILE A 88 -5.82 12.62 25.02
C ILE A 88 -6.15 11.82 26.29
N LYS A 89 -5.57 10.62 26.44
CA LYS A 89 -5.82 9.75 27.60
C LYS A 89 -5.33 10.37 28.91
N ALA A 90 -4.28 11.19 28.85
CA ALA A 90 -3.76 11.94 29.99
C ALA A 90 -4.59 13.21 30.32
N GLY A 91 -5.55 13.58 29.46
CA GLY A 91 -6.31 14.82 29.60
C GLY A 91 -5.52 16.09 29.27
N ASP A 92 -4.37 15.97 28.60
CA ASP A 92 -3.54 17.09 28.18
C ASP A 92 -4.07 17.67 26.86
N ILE A 93 -5.14 18.47 26.97
CA ILE A 93 -5.91 18.98 25.83
C ILE A 93 -5.07 19.90 24.93
N GLU A 94 -4.23 20.77 25.52
CA GLU A 94 -3.40 21.71 24.75
C GLU A 94 -2.35 20.96 23.93
N LYS A 95 -1.72 19.92 24.51
CA LYS A 95 -0.81 19.06 23.77
C LYS A 95 -1.53 18.25 22.70
N ALA A 96 -2.70 17.70 22.99
CA ALA A 96 -3.50 16.95 22.01
C ALA A 96 -3.88 17.83 20.80
N LYS A 97 -4.31 19.08 21.02
CA LYS A 97 -4.58 20.06 19.97
C LYS A 97 -3.34 20.33 19.11
N ALA A 98 -2.19 20.56 19.74
CA ALA A 98 -0.94 20.82 19.03
C ALA A 98 -0.47 19.63 18.17
N LEU A 99 -0.77 18.40 18.60
CA LEU A 99 -0.38 17.17 17.90
C LEU A 99 -1.35 16.76 16.79
N TYR A 100 -2.61 17.22 16.81
CA TYR A 100 -3.65 16.77 15.88
C TYR A 100 -3.25 16.89 14.40
N ALA A 101 -2.97 18.11 13.94
CA ALA A 101 -2.68 18.36 12.52
C ALA A 101 -1.33 17.74 12.07
N PRO A 102 -0.21 17.85 12.82
CA PRO A 102 1.03 17.18 12.44
C PRO A 102 0.89 15.66 12.34
N THR A 103 0.15 15.02 13.26
CA THR A 103 -0.09 13.58 13.23
C THR A 103 -0.85 13.17 11.98
N ARG A 104 -1.96 13.87 11.67
CA ARG A 104 -2.80 13.58 10.51
C ARG A 104 -2.07 13.74 9.19
N GLN A 105 -1.14 14.69 9.10
CA GLN A 105 -0.42 14.96 7.85
C GLN A 105 0.23 13.69 7.25
N HIS A 106 0.66 12.75 8.09
CA HIS A 106 1.19 11.47 7.63
C HIS A 106 0.14 10.58 6.96
N TYR A 107 -1.10 10.57 7.46
CA TYR A 107 -2.22 9.86 6.86
C TYR A 107 -2.61 10.49 5.51
N GLU A 108 -2.79 11.81 5.48
CA GLU A 108 -3.16 12.57 4.27
C GLU A 108 -2.17 12.35 3.12
N ARG A 109 -0.87 12.24 3.43
CA ARG A 109 0.18 12.01 2.42
C ARG A 109 0.12 10.63 1.75
N ILE A 110 -0.54 9.66 2.39
CA ILE A 110 -0.69 8.29 1.90
C ILE A 110 -2.16 7.93 1.64
N GLU A 111 -3.06 8.91 1.66
CA GLU A 111 -4.51 8.72 1.44
C GLU A 111 -4.80 7.88 0.18
N PRO A 112 -4.12 8.05 -0.98
CA PRO A 112 -4.37 7.22 -2.17
C PRO A 112 -4.10 5.71 -1.98
N ILE A 113 -3.35 5.35 -0.93
CA ILE A 113 -3.11 3.95 -0.54
C ILE A 113 -3.98 3.57 0.67
N ALA A 114 -4.25 4.51 1.57
CA ALA A 114 -5.08 4.28 2.74
C ALA A 114 -6.54 3.98 2.34
N GLU A 115 -7.10 4.69 1.37
CA GLU A 115 -8.47 4.52 0.87
C GLU A 115 -8.74 3.13 0.25
N LEU A 116 -7.68 2.40 -0.11
CA LEU A 116 -7.79 1.00 -0.57
C LEU A 116 -8.27 0.05 0.54
N PHE A 117 -8.18 0.48 1.81
CA PHE A 117 -8.63 -0.25 2.99
C PHE A 117 -9.89 0.40 3.57
N SER A 118 -11.00 0.40 2.81
CA SER A 118 -12.24 1.13 3.12
C SER A 118 -12.72 1.05 4.58
N ASP A 119 -12.68 -0.15 5.18
CA ASP A 119 -13.13 -0.35 6.57
C ASP A 119 -12.21 0.37 7.57
N LEU A 120 -10.90 0.34 7.30
CA LEU A 120 -9.90 0.98 8.13
C LEU A 120 -9.90 2.50 7.92
N ASP A 121 -10.02 2.95 6.68
CA ASP A 121 -10.12 4.36 6.33
C ASP A 121 -11.35 5.00 6.98
N GLY A 122 -12.53 4.38 6.83
CA GLY A 122 -13.74 4.85 7.50
C GLY A 122 -13.65 4.84 9.04
N SER A 123 -12.86 3.94 9.62
CA SER A 123 -12.65 3.90 11.08
C SER A 123 -11.63 4.94 11.58
N ILE A 124 -10.70 5.37 10.73
CA ILE A 124 -9.62 6.31 11.08
C ILE A 124 -10.05 7.75 10.76
N ASP A 125 -10.67 7.99 9.61
CA ASP A 125 -10.79 9.32 9.04
C ASP A 125 -12.16 9.71 8.44
N ALA A 126 -13.20 8.90 8.68
CA ALA A 126 -14.55 9.32 8.34
C ALA A 126 -14.92 10.63 9.05
N ARG A 127 -15.71 11.46 8.37
CA ARG A 127 -16.22 12.73 8.87
C ARG A 127 -17.65 12.55 9.37
N GLU A 128 -18.14 13.55 10.11
CA GLU A 128 -19.49 13.46 10.68
C GLU A 128 -20.58 13.41 9.60
N ASP A 129 -20.34 13.96 8.42
CA ASP A 129 -21.27 13.92 7.28
C ASP A 129 -21.40 12.54 6.64
N ASP A 130 -20.51 11.59 6.97
CA ASP A 130 -20.61 10.19 6.54
C ASP A 130 -21.62 9.38 7.37
N TYR A 131 -22.14 9.96 8.46
CA TYR A 131 -23.07 9.29 9.40
C TYR A 131 -24.43 9.98 9.46
N GLU A 132 -25.51 9.19 9.47
CA GLU A 132 -26.89 9.71 9.56
C GLU A 132 -27.11 10.57 10.81
N GLN A 133 -26.55 10.14 11.94
CA GLN A 133 -26.64 10.84 13.23
C GLN A 133 -25.51 11.85 13.46
N LYS A 134 -24.67 12.10 12.44
CA LYS A 134 -23.53 13.01 12.51
C LYS A 134 -22.61 12.72 13.70
N ALA A 135 -22.15 13.76 14.39
CA ALA A 135 -21.30 13.63 15.57
C ALA A 135 -21.90 12.81 16.73
N ALA A 136 -23.22 12.57 16.73
CA ALA A 136 -23.89 11.76 17.75
C ALA A 136 -23.92 10.26 17.40
N ASP A 137 -23.51 9.88 16.19
CA ASP A 137 -23.52 8.47 15.79
C ASP A 137 -22.54 7.65 16.64
N PRO A 138 -22.96 6.53 17.25
CA PRO A 138 -22.08 5.69 18.06
C PRO A 138 -20.95 5.04 17.25
N LYS A 139 -21.08 4.97 15.92
CA LYS A 139 -20.04 4.46 15.02
C LYS A 139 -19.02 5.52 14.62
N PHE A 140 -19.31 6.81 14.87
CA PHE A 140 -18.37 7.89 14.57
C PHE A 140 -17.16 7.82 15.49
N THR A 141 -16.02 7.40 14.93
CA THR A 141 -14.75 7.19 15.63
C THR A 141 -13.62 7.93 14.90
N GLY A 142 -12.36 7.59 15.17
CA GLY A 142 -11.23 8.15 14.44
C GLY A 142 -10.83 9.58 14.81
N PHE A 143 -10.03 10.20 13.96
CA PHE A 143 -9.44 11.52 14.17
C PHE A 143 -10.50 12.61 14.29
N HIS A 144 -11.50 12.65 13.40
CA HIS A 144 -12.53 13.68 13.42
C HIS A 144 -13.46 13.58 14.64
N ARG A 145 -13.66 12.38 15.20
CA ARG A 145 -14.37 12.23 16.48
C ARG A 145 -13.63 12.91 17.63
N LEU A 146 -12.29 12.78 17.64
CA LEU A 146 -11.42 13.37 18.63
C LEU A 146 -11.27 14.89 18.42
N GLU A 147 -11.21 15.35 17.17
CA GLU A 147 -11.24 16.77 16.83
C GLU A 147 -12.44 17.48 17.43
N LYS A 148 -13.65 16.91 17.29
CA LYS A 148 -14.87 17.45 17.89
C LYS A 148 -14.84 17.49 19.42
N ALA A 149 -14.06 16.63 20.07
CA ALA A 149 -13.91 16.63 21.52
C ALA A 149 -12.85 17.62 22.01
N LEU A 150 -11.93 18.03 21.14
CA LEU A 150 -10.87 18.99 21.46
C LEU A 150 -11.31 20.45 21.19
N CYS A 151 -12.20 20.70 20.24
CA CYS A 151 -12.68 22.02 19.85
C CYS A 151 -13.83 22.56 20.71
#